data_AF-A0A359BKU8-F1
#
_entry.id   AF-A0A359BKU8-F1
#
_cell.length_a   1.000
_cell.length_b   1.000
_cell.length_c   1.000
_cell.angle_alpha   90.00
_cell.angle_beta   90.00
_cell.angle_gamma   90.00
#
_symmetry.space_group_name_H-M   'P 1'
#
loop_
_entity.id
_entity.type
_entity.pdbx_description
1 polymer ?
#
loop_
_entity_poly.entity_id
_entity_poly.type
_entity_poly.pdbx_seq_one_letter_code
_entity_poly.pdbx_strand_id
1 'polypeptide(L)'
;MGLSSSQARLLNLTSRMHQIEYKAAKLEAEKLQMANESSRVYEDYLEALEKTKIQRKILTTDGSVTYRDITSYNDFTSSGFALQYNGTTYTGEAIAYQAGTKKLNTTQAAGSFGKLLLDLGITELSGNFEDVITNIINSGQVTIVSAKDDGTFAQPADADYNRYETSVSTNTNLQEVTDSSELKKAEAKYEADMKKIDNKDRKYDSDLAALDTERNAIKQE
;
A
#
# COMPACT_ATOMS: atom_id res chain seq x y z
N MET A 1 -33.32 62.76 9.38
CA MET A 1 -32.56 61.63 10.00
C MET A 1 -32.95 60.25 9.44
N GLY A 2 -33.82 60.12 8.43
CA GLY A 2 -34.29 58.79 7.94
C GLY A 2 -33.39 58.09 6.91
N LEU A 3 -32.64 58.83 6.07
CA LEU A 3 -31.82 58.26 4.98
C LEU A 3 -30.51 57.59 5.43
N SER A 4 -29.89 58.10 6.49
CA SER A 4 -28.66 57.50 7.05
C SER A 4 -28.93 56.18 7.77
N SER A 5 -30.11 56.06 8.41
CA SER A 5 -30.53 54.82 9.07
C SER A 5 -30.88 53.71 8.07
N SER A 6 -31.51 54.05 6.94
CA SER A 6 -31.80 53.06 5.87
C SER A 6 -30.53 52.60 5.14
N GLN A 7 -29.58 53.50 4.85
CA GLN A 7 -28.28 53.12 4.28
C GLN A 7 -27.45 52.26 5.24
N ALA A 8 -27.43 52.56 6.54
CA ALA A 8 -26.74 51.75 7.54
C ALA A 8 -27.35 50.34 7.68
N ARG A 9 -28.68 50.23 7.57
CA ARG A 9 -29.39 48.94 7.60
C ARG A 9 -29.10 48.10 6.37
N LEU A 10 -29.12 48.72 5.19
CA LEU A 10 -28.84 48.05 3.91
C LEU A 10 -27.39 47.56 3.86
N LEU A 11 -26.44 48.36 4.33
CA LEU A 11 -25.03 47.96 4.47
C LEU A 11 -24.85 46.78 5.42
N ASN A 12 -25.61 46.73 6.52
CA ASN A 12 -25.57 45.62 7.47
C ASN A 12 -26.12 44.33 6.84
N LEU A 13 -27.26 44.41 6.12
CA LEU A 13 -27.82 43.28 5.37
C LEU A 13 -26.85 42.75 4.30
N THR A 14 -26.21 43.64 3.54
CA THR A 14 -25.20 43.26 2.53
C THR A 14 -23.98 42.62 3.17
N SER A 15 -23.49 43.14 4.30
CA SER A 15 -22.38 42.53 5.04
C SER A 15 -22.74 41.14 5.57
N ARG A 16 -23.97 40.94 6.07
CA ARG A 16 -24.44 39.63 6.53
C ARG A 16 -24.59 38.64 5.37
N MET A 17 -25.14 39.06 4.23
CA MET A 17 -25.21 38.22 3.03
C MET A 17 -23.82 37.78 2.55
N HIS A 18 -22.86 38.70 2.45
CA HIS A 18 -21.50 38.34 2.05
C HIS A 18 -20.82 37.38 3.03
N GLN A 19 -21.06 37.53 4.34
CA GLN A 19 -20.56 36.59 5.33
C GLN A 19 -21.17 35.19 5.16
N ILE A 20 -22.47 35.10 4.84
CA ILE A 20 -23.15 33.83 4.57
C ILE A 20 -22.62 33.18 3.30
N GLU A 21 -22.49 33.95 2.21
CA GLU A 21 -21.95 33.46 0.94
C GLU A 21 -20.51 32.97 1.09
N TYR A 22 -19.67 33.70 1.83
CA TYR A 22 -18.30 33.29 2.13
C TYR A 22 -18.26 31.97 2.93
N LYS A 23 -19.12 31.83 3.95
CA LYS A 23 -19.21 30.59 4.74
C LYS A 23 -19.69 29.41 3.88
N ALA A 24 -20.68 29.62 3.02
CA ALA A 24 -21.19 28.58 2.12
C ALA A 24 -20.12 28.13 1.12
N ALA A 25 -19.42 29.07 0.47
CA ALA A 25 -18.34 28.76 -0.46
C ALA A 25 -17.18 28.01 0.24
N LYS A 26 -16.85 28.38 1.47
CA LYS A 26 -15.86 27.67 2.28
C LYS A 26 -16.30 26.22 2.55
N LEU A 27 -17.56 26.02 2.89
CA LEU A 27 -18.13 24.70 3.21
C LEU A 27 -18.15 23.78 1.98
N GLU A 28 -18.49 24.33 0.82
CA GLU A 28 -18.42 23.60 -0.46
C GLU A 28 -16.99 23.17 -0.81
N ALA A 29 -16.00 24.04 -0.56
CA ALA A 29 -14.59 23.68 -0.75
C ALA A 29 -14.14 22.56 0.22
N GLU A 30 -14.59 22.60 1.48
CA GLU A 30 -14.32 21.54 2.46
C GLU A 30 -15.00 20.21 2.03
N LYS A 31 -16.20 20.24 1.47
CA LYS A 31 -16.85 19.04 0.88
C LYS A 31 -16.08 18.45 -0.30
N LEU A 32 -15.57 19.29 -1.20
CA LEU A 32 -14.71 18.82 -2.29
C LEU A 32 -13.44 18.15 -1.76
N GLN A 33 -12.84 18.70 -0.72
CA GLN A 33 -11.68 18.09 -0.08
C GLN A 33 -12.02 16.74 0.57
N MET A 34 -13.18 16.62 1.22
CA MET A 34 -13.62 15.35 1.82
C MET A 34 -13.97 14.30 0.77
N ALA A 35 -14.53 14.69 -0.37
CA ALA A 35 -14.75 13.77 -1.49
C ALA A 35 -13.40 13.16 -1.95
N ASN A 36 -12.37 13.99 -2.09
CA ASN A 36 -11.02 13.52 -2.42
C ASN A 36 -10.44 12.63 -1.30
N GLU A 37 -10.65 12.97 -0.02
CA GLU A 37 -10.22 12.16 1.12
C GLU A 37 -10.92 10.79 1.14
N SER A 38 -12.22 10.75 0.83
CA SER A 38 -13.00 9.51 0.72
C SER A 38 -12.50 8.62 -0.42
N SER A 39 -12.24 9.19 -1.60
CA SER A 39 -11.64 8.45 -2.72
C SER A 39 -10.29 7.85 -2.34
N ARG A 40 -9.44 8.62 -1.65
CA ARG A 40 -8.13 8.14 -1.20
C ARG A 40 -8.24 7.02 -0.15
N VAL A 41 -9.11 7.16 0.83
CA VAL A 41 -9.34 6.13 1.85
C VAL A 41 -9.86 4.83 1.21
N TYR A 42 -10.66 4.94 0.16
CA TYR A 42 -11.12 3.80 -0.62
C TYR A 42 -9.99 3.17 -1.45
N GLU A 43 -9.14 3.96 -2.09
CA GLU A 43 -7.96 3.46 -2.81
C GLU A 43 -6.99 2.73 -1.87
N ASP A 44 -6.69 3.31 -0.70
CA ASP A 44 -5.86 2.67 0.34
C ASP A 44 -6.43 1.29 0.75
N TYR A 45 -7.77 1.17 0.82
CA TYR A 45 -8.43 -0.10 1.14
C TYR A 45 -8.32 -1.12 0.00
N LEU A 46 -8.50 -0.68 -1.25
CA LEU A 46 -8.31 -1.55 -2.42
C LEU A 46 -6.87 -2.05 -2.53
N GLU A 47 -5.89 -1.19 -2.31
CA GLU A 47 -4.48 -1.57 -2.33
C GLU A 47 -4.18 -2.62 -1.26
N ALA A 48 -4.67 -2.42 -0.04
CA ALA A 48 -4.52 -3.41 1.04
C ALA A 48 -5.28 -4.72 0.76
N LEU A 49 -6.36 -4.67 -0.02
CA LEU A 49 -7.14 -5.83 -0.42
C LEU A 49 -6.46 -6.66 -1.52
N GLU A 50 -5.84 -5.98 -2.47
CA GLU A 50 -5.06 -6.61 -3.54
C GLU A 50 -3.67 -7.08 -3.05
N LYS A 51 -3.21 -6.59 -1.91
CA LYS A 51 -1.92 -6.98 -1.35
C LYS A 51 -1.88 -8.46 -0.97
N THR A 52 -1.04 -9.18 -1.69
CA THR A 52 -0.74 -10.58 -1.43
C THR A 52 0.65 -10.74 -0.81
N LYS A 53 0.85 -11.89 -0.18
CA LYS A 53 2.13 -12.33 0.35
C LYS A 53 2.38 -13.80 0.04
N ILE A 54 3.65 -14.16 -0.05
CA ILE A 54 4.07 -15.54 -0.28
C ILE A 54 4.43 -16.21 1.04
N GLN A 55 3.80 -17.34 1.31
CA GLN A 55 4.07 -18.18 2.46
C GLN A 55 4.72 -19.49 2.02
N ARG A 56 5.56 -20.02 2.91
CA ARG A 56 6.19 -21.33 2.76
C ARG A 56 5.54 -22.37 3.65
N LYS A 57 5.47 -23.59 3.15
CA LYS A 57 5.05 -24.78 3.90
C LYS A 57 6.17 -25.23 4.83
N ILE A 58 5.82 -25.49 6.08
CA ILE A 58 6.72 -26.00 7.11
C ILE A 58 6.07 -27.22 7.75
N LEU A 59 6.81 -28.32 7.77
CA LEU A 59 6.46 -29.48 8.57
C LEU A 59 6.98 -29.25 9.99
N THR A 60 6.07 -29.10 10.94
CA THR A 60 6.43 -28.95 12.36
C THR A 60 6.81 -30.31 12.96
N THR A 61 7.53 -30.28 14.09
CA THR A 61 8.08 -31.48 14.76
C THR A 61 7.02 -32.51 15.15
N ASP A 62 5.76 -32.07 15.27
CA ASP A 62 4.59 -32.89 15.55
C ASP A 62 4.00 -33.59 14.30
N GLY A 63 4.60 -33.39 13.13
CA GLY A 63 4.11 -33.93 11.86
C GLY A 63 2.97 -33.11 11.24
N SER A 64 2.58 -31.99 11.85
CA SER A 64 1.59 -31.07 11.30
C SER A 64 2.20 -30.21 10.20
N VAL A 65 1.39 -29.81 9.23
CA VAL A 65 1.77 -28.87 8.18
C VAL A 65 1.25 -27.49 8.56
N THR A 66 2.16 -26.51 8.65
CA THR A 66 1.82 -25.10 8.84
C THR A 66 2.40 -24.26 7.72
N TYR A 67 1.82 -23.09 7.47
CA TYR A 67 2.38 -22.11 6.54
C TYR A 67 2.91 -20.92 7.32
N ARG A 68 4.10 -20.45 6.96
CA ARG A 68 4.72 -19.27 7.58
C ARG A 68 5.17 -18.28 6.52
N ASP A 69 5.07 -17.02 6.87
CA ASP A 69 5.55 -15.90 6.06
C ASP A 69 7.07 -16.00 5.83
N ILE A 70 7.51 -15.55 4.67
CA ILE A 70 8.93 -15.50 4.32
C ILE A 70 9.49 -14.16 4.80
N THR A 71 10.14 -14.17 5.95
CA THR A 71 10.64 -12.95 6.62
C THR A 71 12.01 -12.49 6.13
N SER A 72 12.78 -13.37 5.49
CA SER A 72 14.14 -13.10 5.01
C SER A 72 14.47 -13.93 3.76
N TYR A 73 15.51 -13.53 3.01
CA TYR A 73 15.95 -14.33 1.87
C TYR A 73 16.52 -15.68 2.29
N ASN A 74 17.11 -15.75 3.49
CA ASN A 74 17.62 -17.00 4.03
C ASN A 74 16.49 -17.97 4.41
N ASP A 75 15.32 -17.48 4.84
CA ASP A 75 14.13 -18.33 5.01
C ASP A 75 13.69 -18.94 3.68
N PHE A 76 13.78 -18.18 2.59
CA PHE A 76 13.44 -18.64 1.25
C PHE A 76 14.39 -19.74 0.77
N THR A 77 15.70 -19.50 0.87
CA THR A 77 16.74 -20.47 0.45
C THR A 77 16.79 -21.69 1.36
N SER A 78 16.64 -21.53 2.67
CA SER A 78 16.55 -22.67 3.61
C SER A 78 15.32 -23.54 3.37
N SER A 79 14.29 -23.01 2.70
CA SER A 79 13.11 -23.78 2.30
C SER A 79 13.28 -24.49 0.96
N GLY A 80 14.48 -24.44 0.39
CA GLY A 80 14.82 -25.08 -0.87
C GLY A 80 14.39 -24.27 -2.09
N PHE A 81 14.27 -22.93 -1.97
CA PHE A 81 13.94 -22.05 -3.10
C PHE A 81 14.95 -20.92 -3.28
N ALA A 82 15.33 -20.64 -4.51
CA ALA A 82 16.17 -19.52 -4.88
C ALA A 82 15.55 -18.76 -6.06
N LEU A 83 15.93 -17.50 -6.22
CA LEU A 83 15.51 -16.70 -7.37
C LEU A 83 16.60 -16.72 -8.44
N GLN A 84 16.19 -16.92 -9.68
CA GLN A 84 17.03 -16.82 -10.85
C GLN A 84 16.63 -15.61 -11.67
N TYR A 85 17.65 -14.89 -12.14
CA TYR A 85 17.49 -13.78 -13.07
C TYR A 85 18.70 -13.69 -13.98
N ASN A 86 18.44 -13.49 -15.28
CA ASN A 86 19.46 -13.22 -16.30
C ASN A 86 20.68 -14.17 -16.22
N GLY A 87 20.43 -15.48 -16.13
CA GLY A 87 21.49 -16.50 -16.15
C GLY A 87 22.18 -16.76 -14.81
N THR A 88 21.80 -16.06 -13.73
CA THR A 88 22.38 -16.24 -12.39
C THR A 88 21.31 -16.66 -11.39
N THR A 89 21.56 -17.73 -10.62
CA THR A 89 20.73 -18.08 -9.46
C THR A 89 21.31 -17.46 -8.20
N TYR A 90 20.53 -16.62 -7.53
CA TYR A 90 20.93 -15.87 -6.34
C TYR A 90 20.59 -16.68 -5.10
N THR A 91 21.56 -16.91 -4.22
CA THR A 91 21.42 -17.80 -3.06
C THR A 91 21.86 -17.14 -1.76
N GLY A 92 22.61 -16.04 -1.82
CA GLY A 92 23.05 -15.29 -0.64
C GLY A 92 22.00 -14.28 -0.18
N GLU A 93 21.85 -14.10 1.12
CA GLU A 93 20.94 -13.09 1.67
C GLU A 93 21.50 -11.66 1.62
N ALA A 94 22.82 -11.50 1.67
CA ALA A 94 23.47 -10.22 1.95
C ALA A 94 22.92 -9.03 1.13
N ILE A 95 22.53 -7.97 1.85
CA ILE A 95 22.12 -6.67 1.31
C ILE A 95 22.97 -5.58 1.97
N ALA A 96 23.79 -4.87 1.19
CA ALA A 96 24.48 -3.68 1.68
C ALA A 96 23.74 -2.41 1.25
N TYR A 97 23.70 -1.43 2.17
CA TYR A 97 23.07 -0.13 1.97
C TYR A 97 24.13 0.98 1.95
N GLN A 98 23.82 2.08 1.28
CA GLN A 98 24.59 3.32 1.41
C GLN A 98 24.39 3.90 2.81
N ALA A 99 25.47 4.38 3.43
CA ALA A 99 25.48 4.84 4.81
C ALA A 99 24.36 5.86 5.08
N GLY A 100 23.51 5.57 6.08
CA GLY A 100 22.43 6.45 6.50
C GLY A 100 21.21 6.50 5.57
N THR A 101 21.09 5.61 4.59
CA THR A 101 19.96 5.58 3.65
C THR A 101 19.42 4.16 3.43
N LYS A 102 18.25 4.04 2.80
CA LYS A 102 17.71 2.75 2.29
C LYS A 102 18.14 2.43 0.86
N LYS A 103 19.04 3.24 0.28
CA LYS A 103 19.57 3.01 -1.06
C LYS A 103 20.55 1.85 -1.01
N LEU A 104 20.45 0.96 -1.98
CA LEU A 104 21.40 -0.13 -2.11
C LEU A 104 22.78 0.43 -2.46
N ASN A 105 23.81 -0.17 -1.87
CA ASN A 105 25.17 0.07 -2.32
C ASN A 105 25.33 -0.48 -3.74
N THR A 106 26.03 0.23 -4.63
CA THR A 106 26.25 -0.21 -6.03
C THR A 106 27.14 -1.45 -6.12
N THR A 107 27.89 -1.75 -5.07
CA THR A 107 28.67 -2.97 -4.94
C THR A 107 28.00 -3.91 -3.95
N GLN A 108 27.46 -5.01 -4.45
CA GLN A 108 26.84 -6.09 -3.67
C GLN A 108 27.64 -7.37 -3.84
N ALA A 109 27.53 -8.29 -2.88
CA ALA A 109 28.16 -9.60 -2.99
C ALA A 109 27.59 -10.39 -4.19
N ALA A 110 28.44 -11.08 -4.95
CA ALA A 110 28.00 -11.87 -6.09
C ALA A 110 27.00 -12.96 -5.63
N GLY A 111 25.93 -13.15 -6.40
CA GLY A 111 24.88 -14.12 -6.07
C GLY A 111 24.05 -13.77 -4.82
N SER A 112 24.16 -12.56 -4.27
CA SER A 112 23.31 -12.12 -3.15
C SER A 112 21.99 -11.50 -3.60
N PHE A 113 20.97 -11.53 -2.74
CA PHE A 113 19.69 -10.86 -2.98
C PHE A 113 19.87 -9.37 -3.23
N GLY A 114 20.81 -8.72 -2.52
CA GLY A 114 21.21 -7.35 -2.79
C GLY A 114 21.66 -7.12 -4.24
N LYS A 115 22.40 -8.07 -4.84
CA LYS A 115 22.83 -7.99 -6.24
C LYS A 115 21.67 -8.21 -7.21
N LEU A 116 20.78 -9.18 -6.93
CA LEU A 116 19.55 -9.40 -7.70
C LEU A 116 18.72 -8.12 -7.79
N LEU A 117 18.53 -7.43 -6.66
CA LEU A 117 17.76 -6.19 -6.61
C LEU A 117 18.34 -5.12 -7.55
N LEU A 118 19.66 -4.92 -7.54
CA LEU A 118 20.30 -4.00 -8.48
C LEU A 118 20.14 -4.42 -9.93
N ASP A 119 20.22 -5.72 -10.23
CA ASP A 119 20.09 -6.25 -11.58
C ASP A 119 18.66 -6.13 -12.13
N LEU A 120 17.67 -6.15 -11.23
CA LEU A 120 16.27 -5.81 -11.55
C LEU A 120 16.03 -4.29 -11.65
N GLY A 121 17.07 -3.47 -11.44
CA GLY A 121 16.96 -2.00 -11.47
C GLY A 121 16.45 -1.37 -10.17
N ILE A 122 16.34 -2.14 -9.08
CA ILE A 122 15.90 -1.65 -7.78
C ILE A 122 17.10 -1.06 -7.03
N THR A 123 17.16 0.28 -7.00
CA THR A 123 18.26 1.02 -6.35
C THR A 123 17.97 1.43 -4.90
N GLU A 124 16.71 1.34 -4.47
CA GLU A 124 16.26 1.71 -3.13
C GLU A 124 15.16 0.77 -2.69
N LEU A 125 15.25 0.28 -1.45
CA LEU A 125 14.24 -0.61 -0.90
C LEU A 125 13.13 0.20 -0.23
N SER A 126 11.94 0.18 -0.83
CA SER A 126 10.70 0.66 -0.22
C SER A 126 9.90 -0.53 0.31
N GLY A 127 9.53 -0.50 1.59
CA GLY A 127 8.73 -1.57 2.23
C GLY A 127 9.55 -2.59 3.00
N ASN A 128 8.87 -3.66 3.45
CA ASN A 128 9.50 -4.79 4.14
C ASN A 128 10.00 -5.83 3.13
N PHE A 129 10.85 -6.76 3.57
CA PHE A 129 11.37 -7.83 2.70
C PHE A 129 10.26 -8.63 2.01
N GLU A 130 9.19 -8.94 2.74
CA GLU A 130 8.03 -9.71 2.26
C GLU A 130 7.33 -9.05 1.07
N ASP A 131 7.16 -7.72 1.12
CA ASP A 131 6.59 -6.95 0.01
C ASP A 131 7.50 -7.02 -1.21
N VAL A 132 8.81 -6.84 -0.99
CA VAL A 132 9.81 -6.80 -2.06
C VAL A 132 9.90 -8.15 -2.77
N ILE A 133 9.99 -9.26 -2.03
CA ILE A 133 10.08 -10.58 -2.65
C ILE A 133 8.78 -10.96 -3.37
N THR A 134 7.62 -10.62 -2.80
CA THR A 134 6.32 -10.90 -3.43
C THR A 134 6.16 -10.10 -4.71
N ASN A 135 6.49 -8.80 -4.69
CA ASN A 135 6.42 -7.94 -5.88
C ASN A 135 7.36 -8.42 -6.98
N ILE A 136 8.58 -8.82 -6.64
CA ILE A 136 9.55 -9.32 -7.63
C ILE A 136 9.06 -10.62 -8.25
N ILE A 137 8.51 -11.55 -7.47
CA ILE A 137 7.97 -12.82 -7.97
C ILE A 137 6.72 -12.56 -8.85
N ASN A 138 5.80 -11.71 -8.39
CA ASN A 138 4.57 -11.39 -9.13
C ASN A 138 4.83 -10.55 -10.38
N SER A 139 5.95 -9.84 -10.46
CA SER A 139 6.37 -9.13 -11.68
C SER A 139 6.70 -10.07 -12.85
N GLY A 140 6.92 -11.36 -12.58
CA GLY A 140 7.30 -12.37 -13.57
C GLY A 140 8.70 -12.19 -14.15
N GLN A 141 9.51 -11.27 -13.62
CA GLN A 141 10.88 -11.05 -14.10
C GLN A 141 11.86 -12.11 -13.62
N VAL A 142 11.57 -12.75 -12.48
CA VAL A 142 12.41 -13.79 -11.89
C VAL A 142 11.77 -15.16 -12.01
N THR A 143 12.61 -16.18 -12.11
CA THR A 143 12.21 -17.57 -12.05
C THR A 143 12.54 -18.13 -10.66
N ILE A 144 11.65 -18.94 -10.08
CA ILE A 144 11.97 -19.67 -8.85
C ILE A 144 12.65 -20.98 -9.22
N VAL A 145 13.74 -21.30 -8.53
CA VAL A 145 14.50 -22.53 -8.71
C VAL A 145 14.47 -23.32 -7.41
N SER A 146 14.10 -24.60 -7.48
CA SER A 146 14.15 -25.51 -6.35
C SER A 146 15.56 -26.05 -6.11
N ALA A 147 15.86 -26.38 -4.85
CA ALA A 147 17.10 -27.05 -4.49
C ALA A 147 17.15 -28.47 -5.07
N LYS A 148 18.36 -28.90 -5.42
CA LYS A 148 18.70 -30.28 -5.78
C LYS A 148 18.74 -31.14 -4.51
N ASP A 149 18.79 -32.46 -4.70
CA ASP A 149 18.90 -33.44 -3.61
C ASP A 149 20.19 -33.26 -2.77
N ASP A 150 21.23 -32.63 -3.34
CA ASP A 150 22.48 -32.31 -2.66
C ASP A 150 22.44 -31.00 -1.84
N GLY A 151 21.29 -30.31 -1.82
CA GLY A 151 21.09 -29.04 -1.13
C GLY A 151 21.63 -27.81 -1.87
N THR A 152 22.18 -27.96 -3.08
CA THR A 152 22.59 -26.86 -3.94
C THR A 152 21.45 -26.42 -4.87
N PHE A 153 21.54 -25.21 -5.41
CA PHE A 153 20.55 -24.72 -6.38
C PHE A 153 21.03 -24.91 -7.81
N ALA A 154 20.11 -25.29 -8.70
CA ALA A 154 20.42 -25.39 -10.13
C ALA A 154 20.79 -24.03 -10.71
N GLN A 155 21.82 -24.04 -11.55
CA GLN A 155 22.26 -22.87 -12.31
C GLN A 155 21.78 -22.99 -13.75
N PRO A 156 21.46 -21.89 -14.46
CA PRO A 156 21.02 -21.94 -15.86
C PRO A 156 22.02 -22.62 -16.82
N ALA A 157 23.28 -22.73 -16.43
CA ALA A 157 24.30 -23.46 -17.19
C ALA A 157 24.22 -24.99 -17.02
N ASP A 158 23.46 -25.49 -16.04
CA ASP A 158 23.31 -26.92 -15.78
C ASP A 158 22.38 -27.56 -16.83
N ALA A 159 22.77 -28.73 -17.35
CA ALA A 159 21.98 -29.44 -18.36
C ALA A 159 20.56 -29.82 -17.89
N ASP A 160 20.39 -30.03 -16.59
CA ASP A 160 19.13 -30.42 -15.96
C ASP A 160 18.33 -29.23 -15.38
N TYR A 161 18.73 -27.98 -15.65
CA TYR A 161 18.14 -26.77 -15.03
C TYR A 161 16.60 -26.74 -15.09
N ASN A 162 16.02 -27.07 -16.24
CA ASN A 162 14.57 -27.03 -16.48
C ASN A 162 13.75 -27.95 -15.55
N ARG A 163 14.39 -28.92 -14.88
CA ARG A 163 13.73 -29.82 -13.92
C ARG A 163 13.52 -29.17 -12.55
N TYR A 164 14.26 -28.11 -12.26
CA TYR A 164 14.27 -27.41 -10.98
C TYR A 164 13.58 -26.04 -11.08
N GLU A 165 13.25 -25.58 -12.29
CA GLU A 165 12.40 -24.43 -12.50
C GLU A 165 11.00 -24.68 -11.91
N THR A 166 10.52 -23.74 -11.11
CA THR A 166 9.23 -23.82 -10.43
C THR A 166 8.62 -22.42 -10.28
N SER A 167 7.38 -22.38 -9.81
CA SER A 167 6.63 -21.15 -9.56
C SER A 167 5.77 -21.30 -8.32
N VAL A 168 5.26 -20.19 -7.79
CA VAL A 168 4.32 -20.22 -6.66
C VAL A 168 3.05 -20.99 -7.02
N SER A 169 2.65 -20.98 -8.29
CA SER A 169 1.47 -21.69 -8.79
C SER A 169 1.66 -23.18 -9.05
N THR A 170 2.88 -23.63 -9.35
CA THR A 170 3.17 -25.04 -9.68
C THR A 170 3.70 -25.83 -8.49
N ASN A 171 4.19 -25.15 -7.44
CA ASN A 171 4.76 -25.77 -6.27
C ASN A 171 3.74 -25.99 -5.15
N THR A 172 3.85 -27.09 -4.41
CA THR A 172 2.97 -27.40 -3.27
C THR A 172 3.50 -26.90 -1.92
N ASN A 173 4.74 -26.40 -1.88
CA ASN A 173 5.38 -25.88 -0.68
C ASN A 173 5.41 -24.34 -0.62
N LEU A 174 4.90 -23.67 -1.65
CA LEU A 174 4.71 -22.22 -1.69
C LEU A 174 3.23 -21.94 -1.89
N GLN A 175 2.73 -20.87 -1.29
CA GLN A 175 1.37 -20.39 -1.53
C GLN A 175 1.35 -18.87 -1.50
N GLU A 176 0.56 -18.29 -2.39
CA GLU A 176 0.22 -16.88 -2.34
C GLU A 176 -1.09 -16.71 -1.55
N VAL A 177 -1.07 -15.84 -0.55
CA VAL A 177 -2.21 -15.59 0.34
C VAL A 177 -2.38 -14.10 0.51
N THR A 178 -3.61 -13.62 0.56
CA THR A 178 -3.92 -12.23 0.94
C THR A 178 -3.38 -11.93 2.34
N ASP A 179 -2.76 -10.77 2.55
CA ASP A 179 -2.29 -10.41 3.89
C ASP A 179 -3.47 -10.04 4.81
N SER A 180 -4.05 -11.07 5.43
CA SER A 180 -5.21 -10.93 6.30
C SER A 180 -4.99 -10.00 7.50
N SER A 181 -3.73 -9.77 7.92
CA SER A 181 -3.42 -8.87 9.04
C SER A 181 -3.50 -7.42 8.60
N GLU A 182 -2.92 -7.10 7.45
CA GLU A 182 -2.96 -5.76 6.89
C GLU A 182 -4.35 -5.41 6.34
N LEU A 183 -5.02 -6.37 5.71
CA LEU A 183 -6.42 -6.23 5.29
C LEU A 183 -7.32 -5.83 6.48
N LYS A 184 -7.21 -6.53 7.61
CA LYS A 184 -8.01 -6.21 8.81
C LYS A 184 -7.72 -4.83 9.37
N LYS A 185 -6.46 -4.38 9.33
CA LYS A 185 -6.09 -3.03 9.75
C LYS A 185 -6.65 -1.99 8.78
N ALA A 186 -6.58 -2.25 7.48
CA ALA A 186 -7.10 -1.37 6.45
C ALA A 186 -8.62 -1.28 6.50
N GLU A 187 -9.33 -2.39 6.71
CA GLU A 187 -10.78 -2.44 6.90
C GLU A 187 -11.20 -1.61 8.12
N ALA A 188 -10.54 -1.80 9.26
CA ALA A 188 -10.82 -1.02 10.47
C ALA A 188 -10.54 0.48 10.29
N LYS A 189 -9.45 0.83 9.57
CA LYS A 189 -9.11 2.23 9.26
C LYS A 189 -10.13 2.84 8.31
N TYR A 190 -10.50 2.11 7.25
CA TYR A 190 -11.51 2.51 6.29
C TYR A 190 -12.85 2.79 6.98
N GLU A 191 -13.33 1.87 7.82
CA GLU A 191 -14.57 2.05 8.57
C GLU A 191 -14.50 3.29 9.48
N ALA A 192 -13.40 3.45 10.22
CA ALA A 192 -13.21 4.58 11.12
C ALA A 192 -13.15 5.92 10.38
N ASP A 193 -12.43 5.99 9.27
CA ASP A 193 -12.23 7.23 8.51
C ASP A 193 -13.49 7.58 7.70
N MET A 194 -14.16 6.61 7.08
CA MET A 194 -15.47 6.81 6.44
C MET A 194 -16.51 7.30 7.44
N LYS A 195 -16.53 6.77 8.67
CA LYS A 195 -17.43 7.26 9.72
C LYS A 195 -17.13 8.70 10.13
N LYS A 196 -15.86 9.10 10.17
CA LYS A 196 -15.48 10.50 10.42
C LYS A 196 -15.94 11.42 9.28
N ILE A 197 -15.76 10.98 8.04
CA ILE A 197 -16.18 11.71 6.85
C ILE A 197 -17.70 11.89 6.85
N ASP A 198 -18.46 10.81 7.04
CA ASP A 198 -19.93 10.83 7.11
C ASP A 198 -20.44 11.76 8.23
N ASN A 199 -19.79 11.78 9.40
CA ASN A 199 -20.14 12.71 10.47
C ASN A 199 -19.85 14.17 10.12
N LYS A 200 -18.75 14.45 9.40
CA LYS A 200 -18.45 15.81 8.92
C LYS A 200 -19.43 16.24 7.83
N ASP A 201 -19.75 15.36 6.89
CA ASP A 201 -20.74 15.60 5.83
C ASP A 201 -22.11 15.96 6.41
N ARG A 202 -22.62 15.18 7.37
CA ARG A 202 -23.87 15.50 8.07
C ARG A 202 -23.84 16.86 8.75
N LYS A 203 -22.71 17.21 9.38
CA LYS A 203 -22.55 18.51 10.01
C LYS A 203 -22.59 19.63 8.98
N TYR A 204 -21.90 19.45 7.85
CA TYR A 204 -21.90 20.43 6.77
C TYR A 204 -23.25 20.56 6.08
N ASP A 205 -24.01 19.48 5.91
CA ASP A 205 -25.40 19.56 5.43
C ASP A 205 -26.28 20.37 6.39
N SER A 206 -26.14 20.15 7.70
CA SER A 206 -26.85 20.93 8.71
C SER A 206 -26.45 22.41 8.70
N ASP A 207 -25.14 22.70 8.60
CA ASP A 207 -24.63 24.07 8.57
C ASP A 207 -25.06 24.81 7.29
N LEU A 208 -25.09 24.12 6.14
CA LEU A 208 -25.59 24.68 4.88
C LEU A 208 -27.09 24.99 4.96
N ALA A 209 -27.89 24.06 5.49
CA ALA A 209 -29.33 24.26 5.69
C ALA A 209 -29.64 25.43 6.63
N ALA A 210 -28.83 25.62 7.68
CA ALA A 210 -28.92 26.78 8.55
C ALA A 210 -28.58 28.08 7.81
N LEU A 211 -27.49 28.10 7.03
CA LEU A 211 -27.09 29.25 6.22
C LEU A 211 -28.14 29.63 5.16
N ASP A 212 -28.79 28.64 4.51
CA ASP A 212 -29.88 28.89 3.57
C ASP A 212 -31.12 29.45 4.26
N THR A 213 -31.43 28.97 5.46
CA THR A 213 -32.51 29.52 6.29
C THR A 213 -32.22 30.97 6.68
N GLU A 214 -30.99 31.28 7.11
CA GLU A 214 -30.55 32.65 7.40
C GLU A 214 -30.63 33.55 6.16
N ARG A 215 -30.19 33.04 5.01
CA ARG A 215 -30.24 33.75 3.73
C ARG A 215 -31.68 34.08 3.32
N ASN A 216 -32.59 33.12 3.47
CA ASN A 216 -34.00 33.30 3.12
C ASN A 216 -34.71 34.27 4.08
N ALA A 217 -34.37 34.23 5.37
CA ALA A 217 -34.87 35.19 6.35
C ALA A 217 -34.42 36.63 6.02
N ILE A 218 -33.14 36.82 5.67
CA ILE A 218 -32.59 38.12 5.26
C ILE A 218 -33.25 38.67 3.99
N LYS A 219 -33.64 37.81 3.04
CA LYS A 219 -34.36 38.22 1.82
C LYS A 219 -35.81 38.64 2.07
N GLN A 220 -36.40 38.22 3.19
CA GLN A 220 -37.78 38.54 3.57
C GLN A 220 -37.89 39.76 4.50
N GLU A 221 -36.77 40.27 5.04
CA GLU A 221 -36.68 41.54 5.79
C GLU A 221 -36.62 42.79 4.91
#